data_AF-A0A3P7K8Z8-F1
#
_entry.id   AF-A0A3P7K8Z8-F1
#
_cell.length_a   1.000
_cell.length_b   1.000
_cell.length_c   1.000
_cell.angle_alpha   90.00
_cell.angle_beta   90.00
_cell.angle_gamma   90.00
#
_symmetry.space_group_name_H-M   'P 1'
#
loop_
_entity.id
_entity.type
_entity.pdbx_description
1 polymer ?
#
loop_
_entity_poly.entity_id
_entity_poly.type
_entity_poly.pdbx_seq_one_letter_code
_entity_poly.pdbx_strand_id
1 'polypeptide(L)'
;MISRITFVYLSGESSLEALHSQIIPLSPASFLLDCVDVFIDIFGIDNVSAFLFRLKDKFSAVTICSEPSTSDECFKRLESMADTIITLELLDGECIADIVAYKKNGKQTKMKEIFAISEELKISSKKFVPSELHQLATDTKEKEQIAKHSLSLPFTSKTKQSDLVSLRMADRKVRVGGQIIYTPDKEDDLDDSDPDDDLNL
;
A
#
# COMPACT_ATOMS: atom_id res chain seq x y z
N MET A 1 -22.76 16.86 -26.32
CA MET A 1 -23.26 17.40 -25.03
C MET A 1 -22.10 18.17 -24.42
N ILE A 2 -22.18 19.50 -24.29
CA ILE A 2 -21.09 20.31 -23.72
C ILE A 2 -21.18 20.16 -22.20
N SER A 3 -20.17 19.50 -21.60
CA SER A 3 -20.03 19.45 -20.14
C SER A 3 -19.81 20.87 -19.63
N ARG A 4 -20.77 21.40 -18.85
CA ARG A 4 -20.62 22.70 -18.19
C ARG A 4 -19.87 22.50 -16.88
N ILE A 5 -18.62 22.94 -16.85
CA ILE A 5 -17.86 23.05 -15.60
C ILE A 5 -18.48 24.19 -14.79
N THR A 6 -18.82 23.92 -13.53
CA THR A 6 -19.34 24.91 -12.59
C THR A 6 -18.38 25.01 -11.43
N PHE A 7 -17.96 26.24 -11.11
CA PHE A 7 -17.09 26.51 -9.98
C PHE A 7 -17.92 26.99 -8.80
N VAL A 8 -17.73 26.37 -7.64
CA VAL A 8 -18.32 26.80 -6.37
C VAL A 8 -17.19 27.33 -5.50
N TYR A 9 -17.31 28.57 -5.05
CA TYR A 9 -16.28 29.25 -4.29
C TYR A 9 -16.60 29.25 -2.81
N LEU A 10 -15.57 29.07 -1.99
CA LEU A 10 -15.66 29.23 -0.55
C LEU A 10 -15.67 30.72 -0.21
N SER A 11 -16.76 31.23 0.36
CA SER A 11 -16.77 32.57 0.98
C SER A 11 -16.47 32.46 2.48
N GLY A 12 -15.98 33.53 3.10
CA GLY A 12 -15.58 33.53 4.53
C GLY A 12 -16.71 33.20 5.52
N GLU A 13 -17.97 33.27 5.10
CA GLU A 13 -19.16 32.91 5.90
C GLU A 13 -19.82 31.60 5.42
N SER A 14 -19.22 30.92 4.44
CA SER A 14 -19.79 29.70 3.88
C SER A 14 -19.75 28.56 4.90
N SER A 15 -20.89 27.92 5.15
CA SER A 15 -20.95 26.63 5.83
C SER A 15 -20.94 25.48 4.81
N LEU A 16 -20.50 24.30 5.25
CA LEU A 16 -20.57 23.08 4.41
C LEU A 16 -22.01 22.75 3.99
N GLU A 17 -23.01 23.09 4.81
CA GLU A 17 -24.43 22.91 4.46
C GLU A 17 -24.89 23.86 3.34
N ALA A 18 -24.40 25.11 3.36
CA ALA A 18 -24.66 26.07 2.30
C ALA A 18 -24.01 25.62 0.98
N LEU A 19 -22.78 25.11 1.03
CA LEU A 19 -22.10 24.54 -0.14
C LEU A 19 -22.83 23.31 -0.67
N HIS A 20 -23.21 22.38 0.20
CA HIS A 20 -23.99 21.21 -0.19
C HIS A 20 -25.29 21.62 -0.89
N SER A 21 -26.03 22.59 -0.33
CA SER A 21 -27.28 23.11 -0.91
C SER A 21 -27.09 23.79 -2.27
N GLN A 22 -25.90 24.34 -2.55
CA GLN A 22 -25.55 24.88 -3.87
C GLN A 22 -25.18 23.77 -4.87
N ILE A 23 -24.47 22.73 -4.42
CA ILE A 23 -23.96 21.64 -5.29
C ILE A 23 -25.08 20.68 -5.72
N ILE A 24 -25.96 20.27 -4.80
CA ILE A 24 -26.97 19.23 -5.09
C ILE A 24 -27.88 19.59 -6.28
N PRO A 25 -28.44 20.79 -6.40
CA PRO A 25 -29.31 21.15 -7.52
C PRO A 25 -28.60 21.15 -8.87
N LEU A 26 -27.28 21.35 -8.89
CA LEU A 26 -26.47 21.31 -10.11
C LEU A 26 -26.32 19.89 -10.66
N SER A 27 -26.49 18.87 -9.81
CA SER A 27 -26.40 17.45 -10.16
C SER A 27 -25.17 17.12 -11.05
N PRO A 28 -23.95 17.49 -10.63
CA PRO A 28 -22.75 17.26 -11.43
C PRO A 28 -22.47 15.76 -11.58
N ALA A 29 -21.81 15.34 -12.67
CA ALA A 29 -21.36 13.95 -12.80
C ALA A 29 -20.22 13.62 -11.81
N SER A 30 -19.33 14.59 -11.59
CA SER A 30 -18.19 14.49 -10.69
C SER A 30 -17.96 15.79 -9.93
N PHE A 31 -17.44 15.66 -8.72
CA PHE A 31 -17.04 16.76 -7.84
C PHE A 31 -15.53 16.68 -7.61
N LEU A 32 -14.82 17.79 -7.81
CA LEU A 32 -13.38 17.91 -7.57
C LEU A 32 -13.14 18.96 -6.49
N LEU A 33 -12.39 18.57 -5.46
CA LEU A 33 -11.88 19.46 -4.42
C LEU A 33 -10.35 19.47 -4.47
N ASP A 34 -9.76 20.60 -4.82
CA ASP A 34 -8.32 20.72 -5.10
C ASP A 34 -7.44 20.81 -3.84
N CYS A 35 -7.92 21.45 -2.77
CA CYS A 35 -7.15 21.60 -1.53
C CYS A 35 -8.03 21.21 -0.34
N VAL A 36 -8.03 19.91 0.00
CA VAL A 36 -8.83 19.41 1.14
C VAL A 36 -8.29 19.87 2.49
N ASP A 37 -6.99 20.13 2.58
CA ASP A 37 -6.29 20.68 3.74
C ASP A 37 -6.90 22.02 4.18
N VAL A 38 -7.13 22.94 3.23
CA VAL A 38 -7.79 24.24 3.53
C VAL A 38 -9.19 24.03 4.11
N PHE A 39 -9.93 23.04 3.62
CA PHE A 39 -11.25 22.73 4.16
C PHE A 39 -11.16 22.12 5.57
N ILE A 40 -10.16 21.28 5.82
CA ILE A 40 -9.91 20.67 7.14
C ILE A 40 -9.55 21.76 8.15
N ASP A 41 -8.71 22.73 7.77
CA ASP A 41 -8.32 23.84 8.64
C ASP A 41 -9.50 24.73 9.03
N ILE A 42 -10.44 24.96 8.11
CA ILE A 42 -11.60 25.84 8.35
C ILE A 42 -12.72 25.12 9.09
N PHE A 43 -13.05 23.88 8.71
CA PHE A 43 -14.25 23.18 9.17
C PHE A 43 -13.97 22.01 10.11
N GLY A 44 -12.72 21.55 10.20
CA GLY A 44 -12.34 20.34 10.92
C GLY A 44 -12.57 19.06 10.10
N ILE A 45 -11.69 18.08 10.31
CA ILE A 45 -11.66 16.82 9.55
C ILE A 45 -12.97 16.02 9.61
N ASP A 46 -13.64 15.97 10.76
CA ASP A 46 -14.87 15.19 10.90
C ASP A 46 -16.01 15.76 10.05
N ASN A 47 -16.15 17.08 10.02
CA ASN A 47 -17.16 17.77 9.23
C ASN A 47 -16.88 17.65 7.73
N VAL A 48 -15.61 17.80 7.32
CA VAL A 48 -15.18 17.61 5.94
C VAL A 48 -15.42 16.17 5.49
N SER A 49 -15.07 15.19 6.33
CA SER A 49 -15.29 13.77 6.04
C SER A 49 -16.77 13.47 5.87
N ALA A 50 -17.62 13.93 6.78
CA ALA A 50 -19.08 13.76 6.67
C ALA A 50 -19.66 14.47 5.42
N PHE A 51 -19.10 15.61 5.02
CA PHE A 51 -19.50 16.32 3.81
C PHE A 51 -19.13 15.53 2.54
N LEU A 52 -17.89 15.06 2.43
CA LEU A 52 -17.43 14.25 1.30
C LEU A 52 -18.18 12.92 1.21
N PHE A 53 -18.47 12.28 2.34
CA PHE A 53 -19.30 11.07 2.40
C PHE A 53 -20.71 11.32 1.85
N ARG A 54 -21.33 12.46 2.17
CA ARG A 54 -22.66 12.81 1.63
C ARG A 54 -22.64 13.07 0.12
N LEU A 55 -21.53 13.58 -0.41
CA LEU A 55 -21.36 13.82 -1.84
C LEU A 55 -21.09 12.53 -2.63
N LYS A 56 -20.28 11.61 -2.08
CA LYS A 56 -19.90 10.38 -2.80
C LYS A 56 -21.08 9.46 -3.11
N ASP A 57 -22.13 9.50 -2.28
CA ASP A 57 -23.36 8.73 -2.51
C ASP A 57 -24.15 9.21 -3.74
N LYS A 58 -23.86 10.41 -4.24
CA LYS A 58 -24.58 11.04 -5.35
C LYS A 58 -23.71 11.20 -6.60
N PHE A 59 -22.42 11.50 -6.42
CA PHE A 59 -21.50 11.88 -7.50
C PHE A 59 -20.13 11.25 -7.28
N SER A 60 -19.34 11.12 -8.34
CA SER A 60 -17.92 10.75 -8.19
C SER A 60 -17.16 11.90 -7.55
N ALA A 61 -16.71 11.75 -6.31
CA ALA A 61 -15.94 12.76 -5.59
C ALA A 61 -14.43 12.46 -5.69
N VAL A 62 -13.65 13.45 -6.10
CA VAL A 62 -12.19 13.41 -6.14
C VAL A 62 -11.66 14.55 -5.28
N THR A 63 -10.74 14.25 -4.37
CA THR A 63 -10.11 15.23 -3.51
C THR A 63 -8.61 15.13 -3.65
N ILE A 64 -7.93 16.27 -3.74
CA ILE A 64 -6.48 16.34 -3.74
C ILE A 64 -6.02 16.69 -2.32
N CYS A 65 -5.11 15.85 -1.82
CA CYS A 65 -4.55 15.96 -0.48
C CYS A 65 -3.04 16.11 -0.62
N SER A 66 -2.52 17.26 -0.21
CA SER A 66 -1.07 17.49 -0.14
C SER A 66 -0.53 16.79 1.11
N GLU A 67 0.37 15.83 0.92
CA GLU A 67 1.03 15.08 2.00
C GLU A 67 1.67 15.99 3.07
N PRO A 68 2.44 17.05 2.74
CA PRO A 68 3.03 17.91 3.76
C PRO A 68 2.03 18.77 4.53
N SER A 69 0.80 18.95 4.03
CA SER A 69 -0.20 19.84 4.63
C SER A 69 -1.16 19.13 5.58
N THR A 70 -1.19 17.79 5.58
CA THR A 70 -2.20 17.02 6.31
C THR A 70 -1.53 16.12 7.35
N SER A 71 -1.97 16.20 8.61
CA SER A 71 -1.45 15.31 9.65
C SER A 71 -1.80 13.84 9.35
N ASP A 72 -0.96 12.90 9.79
CA ASP A 72 -1.20 11.46 9.63
C ASP A 72 -2.58 11.02 10.13
N GLU A 73 -3.07 11.63 11.21
CA GLU A 73 -4.39 11.33 11.76
C GLU A 73 -5.52 11.78 10.81
N CYS A 74 -5.42 13.00 10.28
CA CYS A 74 -6.38 13.51 9.30
C CYS A 74 -6.35 12.70 8.01
N PHE A 75 -5.15 12.36 7.53
CA PHE A 75 -4.99 11.53 6.34
C PHE A 75 -5.62 10.15 6.52
N LYS A 76 -5.38 9.47 7.66
CA LYS A 76 -6.01 8.17 7.96
C LYS A 76 -7.53 8.22 7.98
N ARG A 77 -8.12 9.33 8.47
CA ARG A 77 -9.58 9.53 8.40
C ARG A 77 -10.06 9.60 6.94
N LEU A 78 -9.39 10.37 6.09
CA LEU A 78 -9.71 10.45 4.66
C LEU A 78 -9.53 9.10 3.96
N GLU A 79 -8.41 8.41 4.23
CA GLU A 79 -8.10 7.08 3.70
C GLU A 79 -9.20 6.07 4.04
N SER A 80 -9.72 6.08 5.27
CA SER A 80 -10.77 5.16 5.70
C SER A 80 -12.09 5.29 4.92
N MET A 81 -12.30 6.45 4.29
CA MET A 81 -13.52 6.76 3.55
C MET A 81 -13.35 6.59 2.03
N ALA A 82 -12.12 6.60 1.54
CA ALA A 82 -11.79 6.60 0.13
C ALA A 82 -12.00 5.22 -0.50
N ASP A 83 -12.70 5.17 -1.63
CA ASP A 83 -12.80 3.95 -2.44
C ASP A 83 -11.49 3.69 -3.21
N THR A 84 -10.74 4.75 -3.50
CA THR A 84 -9.45 4.67 -4.19
C THR A 84 -8.53 5.78 -3.70
N ILE A 85 -7.27 5.44 -3.46
CA ILE A 85 -6.19 6.34 -3.08
C ILE A 85 -5.14 6.28 -4.17
N ILE A 86 -4.69 7.44 -4.63
CA ILE A 86 -3.67 7.59 -5.65
C ILE A 86 -2.56 8.45 -5.06
N THR A 87 -1.42 7.84 -4.77
CA THR A 87 -0.22 8.54 -4.31
C THR A 87 0.66 8.82 -5.52
N LEU A 88 1.05 10.09 -5.72
CA LEU A 88 1.87 10.51 -6.85
C LEU A 88 3.28 10.83 -6.37
N GLU A 89 4.27 10.22 -7.00
CA GLU A 89 5.69 10.42 -6.73
C GLU A 89 6.42 10.77 -8.03
N LEU A 90 7.40 11.68 -7.96
CA LEU A 90 8.27 11.98 -9.09
C LEU A 90 9.58 11.20 -8.93
N LEU A 91 9.86 10.27 -9.85
CA LEU A 91 11.08 9.46 -9.84
C LEU A 91 11.77 9.57 -11.20
N ASP A 92 13.03 10.01 -11.22
CA ASP A 92 13.82 10.19 -12.44
C ASP A 92 13.14 11.02 -13.55
N GLY A 93 12.27 11.96 -13.16
CA GLY A 93 11.48 12.79 -14.07
C GLY A 93 10.21 12.14 -14.62
N GLU A 94 9.92 10.89 -14.25
CA GLU A 94 8.65 10.22 -14.53
C GLU A 94 7.69 10.36 -13.32
N CYS A 95 6.40 10.59 -13.59
CA CYS A 95 5.36 10.60 -12.56
C CYS A 95 4.86 9.18 -12.34
N ILE A 96 5.15 8.63 -11.15
CA ILE A 96 4.70 7.31 -10.72
C ILE A 96 3.48 7.49 -9.84
N ALA A 97 2.44 6.71 -10.11
CA ALA A 97 1.23 6.65 -9.33
C ALA A 97 1.10 5.28 -8.65
N ASP A 98 1.12 5.28 -7.33
CA ASP A 98 0.70 4.16 -6.50
C ASP A 98 -0.80 4.23 -6.28
N ILE A 99 -1.53 3.30 -6.91
CA ILE A 99 -3.00 3.28 -6.87
C ILE A 99 -3.44 2.11 -6.00
N VAL A 100 -4.22 2.45 -5.00
CA VAL A 100 -4.84 1.53 -4.05
C VAL A 100 -6.35 1.65 -4.19
N ALA A 101 -7.01 0.59 -4.65
CA ALA A 101 -8.47 0.55 -4.76
C ALA A 101 -9.07 -0.45 -3.76
N TYR A 102 -10.10 -0.01 -3.04
CA TYR A 102 -10.84 -0.80 -2.05
C TYR A 102 -12.16 -1.28 -2.65
N LYS A 103 -12.37 -2.60 -2.65
CA LYS A 103 -13.64 -3.19 -3.09
C LYS A 103 -14.65 -3.20 -1.94
N LYS A 104 -15.94 -3.26 -2.27
CA LYS A 104 -17.05 -3.36 -1.29
C LYS A 104 -16.92 -4.57 -0.33
N ASN A 105 -16.18 -5.60 -0.71
CA ASN A 105 -15.91 -6.77 0.14
C ASN A 105 -14.67 -6.61 1.04
N GLY A 106 -14.10 -5.39 1.14
CA GLY A 106 -12.89 -5.09 1.89
C GLY A 106 -11.58 -5.51 1.20
N LYS A 107 -11.63 -6.20 0.05
CA LYS A 107 -10.41 -6.60 -0.65
C LYS A 107 -9.75 -5.38 -1.32
N GLN A 108 -8.47 -5.21 -1.03
CA GLN A 108 -7.63 -4.18 -1.64
C GLN A 108 -7.01 -4.69 -2.95
N THR A 109 -6.90 -3.82 -3.95
CA THR A 109 -6.12 -4.04 -5.17
C THR A 109 -5.08 -2.94 -5.28
N LYS A 110 -3.81 -3.32 -5.45
CA LYS A 110 -2.69 -2.38 -5.61
C LYS A 110 -2.17 -2.45 -7.05
N MET A 111 -1.95 -1.31 -7.66
CA MET A 111 -1.32 -1.18 -8.98
C MET A 111 -0.40 0.04 -8.99
N LYS A 112 0.70 -0.05 -9.73
CA LYS A 112 1.64 1.06 -9.93
C LYS A 112 1.70 1.38 -11.41
N GLU A 113 1.44 2.63 -11.76
CA GLU A 113 1.43 3.12 -13.14
C GLU A 113 2.34 4.33 -13.28
N ILE A 114 2.90 4.53 -14.47
CA ILE A 114 3.61 5.75 -14.84
C ILE A 114 2.68 6.58 -15.70
N PHE A 115 2.48 7.84 -15.33
CA PHE A 115 1.71 8.81 -16.07
C PHE A 115 2.62 9.81 -16.78
N ALA A 116 2.27 10.12 -18.04
CA ALA A 116 2.92 11.18 -18.80
C ALA A 116 1.85 12.05 -19.47
N ILE A 117 2.07 13.37 -19.41
CA ILE A 117 1.26 14.38 -20.08
C ILE A 117 2.04 14.83 -21.32
N SER A 118 1.47 14.63 -22.51
CA SER A 118 2.08 15.09 -23.75
C SER A 118 1.95 16.61 -23.93
N GLU A 119 2.68 17.18 -24.89
CA GLU A 119 2.58 18.60 -25.24
C GLU A 119 1.16 18.98 -25.72
N GLU A 120 0.41 18.02 -26.26
CA GLU A 120 -1.00 18.18 -26.63
C GLU A 120 -1.98 17.98 -25.47
N LEU A 121 -1.49 17.99 -24.22
CA LEU A 121 -2.27 17.78 -22.99
C LEU A 121 -3.00 16.42 -22.96
N LYS A 122 -2.44 15.41 -23.64
CA LYS A 122 -2.97 14.05 -23.58
C LYS A 122 -2.31 13.28 -22.45
N ILE A 123 -3.13 12.60 -21.65
CA ILE A 123 -2.67 11.73 -20.58
C ILE A 123 -2.45 10.33 -21.17
N SER A 124 -1.26 9.78 -20.94
CA SER A 124 -0.95 8.38 -21.22
C SER A 124 -0.53 7.69 -19.92
N SER A 125 -0.88 6.41 -19.77
CA SER A 125 -0.44 5.58 -18.66
C SER A 125 0.19 4.28 -19.16
N LYS A 126 1.22 3.83 -18.45
CA LYS A 126 1.88 2.52 -18.66
C LYS A 126 2.09 1.85 -17.32
N LYS A 127 1.96 0.52 -17.27
CA LYS A 127 2.26 -0.24 -16.05
C LYS A 127 3.71 -0.02 -15.64
N PHE A 128 3.95 0.31 -14.39
CA PHE A 128 5.31 0.44 -13.86
C PHE A 128 5.95 -0.95 -13.79
N VAL A 129 7.12 -1.09 -14.42
CA VAL A 129 7.98 -2.26 -14.29
C VAL A 129 9.28 -1.75 -13.67
N PRO A 130 9.62 -2.14 -12.42
CA PRO A 130 10.88 -1.73 -11.83
C PRO A 130 12.02 -2.23 -12.71
N SER A 131 12.85 -1.33 -13.23
CA SER A 131 14.09 -1.73 -13.88
C SER A 131 15.04 -2.30 -12.82
N GLU A 132 15.93 -3.23 -13.19
CA GLU A 132 16.84 -3.93 -12.27
C GLU A 132 17.70 -2.98 -11.40
N LEU A 133 17.88 -1.73 -11.83
CA LEU A 133 18.54 -0.66 -11.10
C LEU A 133 17.76 -0.16 -9.86
N HIS A 134 16.43 -0.26 -9.86
CA HIS A 134 15.56 0.26 -8.80
C HIS A 134 15.36 -0.69 -7.61
N GLN A 135 15.74 -1.97 -7.73
CA GLN A 135 15.65 -2.93 -6.63
C GLN A 135 16.66 -2.66 -5.50
N LEU A 136 17.59 -1.73 -5.71
CA LEU A 136 18.63 -1.39 -4.74
C LEU A 136 18.30 -0.19 -3.84
N ALA A 137 17.25 0.58 -4.16
CA ALA A 137 16.99 1.89 -3.56
C ALA A 137 15.86 1.90 -2.52
N THR A 138 15.42 0.75 -2.03
CA THR A 138 14.52 0.65 -0.87
C THR A 138 15.28 0.13 0.35
N ASP A 139 15.95 1.07 1.03
CA ASP A 139 16.07 1.19 2.49
C ASP A 139 16.47 -0.03 3.36
N THR A 140 17.17 -1.02 2.81
CA THR A 140 17.63 -2.19 3.59
C THR A 140 19.13 -2.48 3.54
N LYS A 141 19.90 -1.88 2.62
CA LYS A 141 21.29 -2.31 2.38
C LYS A 141 22.27 -2.09 3.54
N GLU A 142 22.21 -0.96 4.23
CA GLU A 142 23.20 -0.69 5.30
C GLU A 142 22.92 -1.51 6.56
N LYS A 143 21.64 -1.58 6.99
CA LYS A 143 21.24 -2.40 8.15
C LYS A 143 21.45 -3.90 7.89
N GLU A 144 21.20 -4.36 6.66
CA GLU A 144 21.42 -5.76 6.27
C GLU A 144 22.93 -6.10 6.18
N GLN A 145 23.78 -5.20 5.68
CA GLN A 145 25.22 -5.42 5.67
C GLN A 145 25.81 -5.46 7.08
N ILE A 146 25.37 -4.58 7.98
CA ILE A 146 25.77 -4.60 9.39
C ILE A 146 25.31 -5.89 10.06
N ALA A 147 24.07 -6.34 9.82
CA ALA A 147 23.55 -7.59 10.36
C ALA A 147 24.29 -8.82 9.81
N LYS A 148 24.61 -8.85 8.50
CA LYS A 148 25.42 -9.92 7.89
C LYS A 148 26.84 -9.98 8.43
N HIS A 149 27.43 -8.84 8.77
CA HIS A 149 28.77 -8.80 9.38
C HIS A 149 28.76 -9.08 10.89
N SER A 150 27.65 -8.80 11.59
CA SER A 150 27.53 -9.03 13.04
C SER A 150 27.06 -10.46 13.40
N LEU A 151 26.43 -11.18 12.47
CA LEU A 151 26.03 -12.58 12.63
C LEU A 151 27.22 -13.53 12.43
N SER A 152 27.97 -13.81 13.49
CA SER A 152 28.89 -14.96 13.51
C SER A 152 28.09 -16.25 13.66
N LEU A 153 27.69 -16.87 12.55
CA LEU A 153 27.06 -18.18 12.59
C LEU A 153 28.10 -19.24 13.02
N PRO A 154 27.88 -19.98 14.13
CA PRO A 154 28.89 -20.88 14.70
C PRO A 154 29.28 -22.07 13.79
N PHE A 155 28.57 -22.28 12.67
CA PHE A 155 28.75 -23.43 11.78
C PHE A 155 29.36 -23.10 10.40
N THR A 156 29.68 -21.84 10.08
CA THR A 156 30.23 -21.45 8.76
C THR A 156 31.76 -21.32 8.74
N SER A 157 32.43 -21.49 9.88
CA SER A 157 33.88 -21.53 9.93
C SER A 157 34.40 -22.83 9.30
N LYS A 158 35.16 -22.70 8.20
CA LYS A 158 35.80 -23.83 7.47
C LYS A 158 36.62 -24.77 8.36
N THR A 159 37.00 -24.32 9.55
CA THR A 159 37.82 -25.03 10.53
C THR A 159 37.10 -26.19 11.23
N LYS A 160 35.76 -26.28 11.19
CA LYS A 160 34.98 -27.36 11.86
C LYS A 160 34.37 -28.41 10.93
N GLN A 161 34.72 -28.39 9.64
CA GLN A 161 34.13 -29.33 8.68
C GLN A 161 34.63 -30.77 8.86
N SER A 162 35.82 -30.95 9.44
CA SER A 162 36.40 -32.27 9.76
C SER A 162 35.66 -32.99 10.89
N ASP A 163 35.14 -32.26 11.87
CA ASP A 163 34.37 -32.83 13.01
C ASP A 163 32.92 -33.20 12.65
N LEU A 164 32.44 -32.79 11.47
CA LEU A 164 31.09 -33.15 10.99
C LEU A 164 31.09 -34.44 10.15
N VAL A 165 32.26 -35.00 9.83
CA VAL A 165 32.37 -36.27 9.08
C VAL A 165 32.00 -37.47 9.95
N SER A 166 32.23 -37.39 11.26
CA SER A 166 31.82 -38.41 12.24
C SER A 166 30.30 -38.47 12.47
N LEU A 167 29.53 -37.44 12.10
CA LEU A 167 28.06 -37.47 12.12
C LEU A 167 27.43 -38.17 10.89
N ARG A 168 28.23 -38.58 9.89
CA ARG A 168 27.73 -39.24 8.66
C ARG A 168 27.43 -40.74 8.85
N MET A 169 27.61 -41.28 10.05
CA MET A 169 27.36 -42.68 10.39
C MET A 169 25.93 -42.95 10.89
N ALA A 170 24.99 -42.02 10.65
CA ALA A 170 23.57 -42.28 10.88
C ALA A 170 22.89 -42.55 9.52
N ASP A 171 22.61 -43.83 9.26
CA ASP A 171 22.11 -44.46 8.03
C ASP A 171 20.74 -43.96 7.50
N ARG A 172 20.45 -42.66 7.40
CA ARG A 172 19.07 -42.22 7.06
C ARG A 172 18.88 -41.02 6.14
N LYS A 173 19.92 -40.50 5.48
CA LYS A 173 19.74 -39.36 4.55
C LYS A 173 20.52 -39.53 3.26
N VAL A 174 19.89 -40.15 2.26
CA VAL A 174 20.41 -40.18 0.89
C VAL A 174 20.13 -38.83 0.25
N ARG A 175 21.18 -38.18 -0.27
CA ARG A 175 21.10 -36.87 -0.92
C ARG A 175 21.31 -37.04 -2.42
N VAL A 176 20.30 -36.74 -3.23
CA VAL A 176 20.42 -36.70 -4.70
C VAL A 176 19.91 -35.34 -5.18
N GLY A 177 20.75 -34.59 -5.90
CA GLY A 177 20.31 -33.38 -6.62
C GLY A 177 19.74 -32.24 -5.77
N GLY A 178 20.17 -32.07 -4.51
CA GLY A 178 19.68 -30.98 -3.64
C GLY A 178 18.31 -31.21 -3.01
N GLN A 179 17.64 -32.32 -3.36
CA GLN A 179 16.38 -32.72 -2.75
C GLN A 179 16.65 -33.66 -1.57
N ILE A 180 16.06 -33.36 -0.41
CA ILE A 180 16.12 -34.21 0.77
C ILE A 180 14.88 -35.10 0.74
N ILE A 181 15.10 -36.40 0.54
CA ILE A 181 14.02 -37.39 0.58
C ILE A 181 13.97 -37.94 2.01
N TYR A 182 12.88 -37.64 2.71
CA TYR A 182 12.61 -38.20 4.02
C TYR A 182 12.04 -39.61 3.87
N THR A 183 12.54 -40.55 4.66
CA THR A 183 11.97 -41.89 4.76
C THR A 183 11.69 -42.14 6.24
N PRO A 184 10.42 -42.16 6.67
CA PRO A 184 10.07 -42.37 8.07
C PRO A 184 10.49 -43.76 8.53
N ASP A 185 10.98 -43.87 9.76
CA ASP A 185 11.39 -45.14 10.35
C ASP A 185 10.49 -45.56 11.51
N LYS A 186 10.78 -46.74 12.09
CA LYS A 186 9.88 -47.39 13.05
C LYS A 186 9.77 -46.70 14.41
N GLU A 187 10.69 -45.78 14.71
CA GLU A 187 10.72 -44.94 15.92
C GLU A 187 10.21 -43.52 15.64
N ASP A 188 9.65 -43.29 14.44
CA ASP A 188 9.03 -42.03 14.07
C ASP A 188 7.60 -42.07 14.58
N ASP A 189 7.44 -41.66 15.84
CA ASP A 189 6.16 -41.57 16.52
C ASP A 189 5.31 -40.56 15.75
N LEU A 190 4.20 -41.02 15.15
CA LEU A 190 3.16 -40.13 14.62
C LEU A 190 2.50 -39.45 15.81
N ASP A 191 3.12 -38.39 16.30
CA ASP A 191 2.51 -37.41 17.18
C ASP A 191 1.43 -36.67 16.37
N ASP A 192 0.25 -37.28 16.31
CA ASP A 192 -0.99 -36.68 15.80
C ASP A 192 -1.63 -35.74 16.84
N SER A 193 -0.90 -35.31 17.89
CA SER A 193 -1.40 -34.32 18.84
C SER A 193 -1.30 -32.94 18.20
N ASP A 194 -2.34 -32.58 17.45
CA ASP A 194 -2.47 -31.25 16.86
C ASP A 194 -2.44 -30.22 18.01
N PRO A 195 -1.46 -29.28 18.06
CA PRO A 195 -1.35 -28.30 19.14
C PRO A 195 -2.57 -27.35 19.24
N ASP A 196 -3.52 -27.45 18.31
CA ASP A 196 -4.78 -26.72 18.29
C ASP A 196 -5.91 -27.41 19.10
N ASP A 197 -5.75 -28.66 19.56
CA ASP A 197 -6.81 -29.40 20.28
C ASP A 197 -7.07 -28.91 21.72
N ASP A 198 -6.14 -28.14 22.31
CA ASP A 198 -6.28 -27.56 23.65
C ASP A 198 -6.87 -26.13 23.65
N LEU A 199 -7.23 -25.59 22.47
CA LEU A 199 -7.57 -24.17 22.28
C LEU A 199 -9.04 -23.82 22.56
N ASN A 200 -9.77 -24.67 23.29
CA ASN A 200 -11.16 -24.43 23.73
C ASN A 200 -11.31 -24.40 25.26
N LEU A 201 -10.56 -23.52 25.93
CA LEU A 201 -10.75 -23.18 27.35
C LEU A 201 -11.01 -21.69 27.56
#